data_AF-Q5DFF0-F1
#
_entry.id   AF-Q5DFF0-F1
#
_cell.length_a   1.000
_cell.length_b   1.000
_cell.length_c   1.000
_cell.angle_alpha   90.00
_cell.angle_beta   90.00
_cell.angle_gamma   90.00
#
_symmetry.space_group_name_H-M   'P 1'
#
loop_
_entity.id
_entity.type
_entity.pdbx_description
1 polymer ?
#
loop_
_entity_poly.entity_id
_entity_poly.type
_entity_poly.pdbx_seq_one_letter_code
_entity_poly.pdbx_strand_id
1 'polypeptide(L)'
;MLPNKTKSLVKNLMNYPTVIKQSAIDSYEKLKSMDYRSVYEVYDHFTGLDRVRSLHVGVAEAERNFVQKQIERRSCQMKVFQLEEARNRINVQLDSVKRSDENFLKLVTELHDLSRQHQRARDQLTSVELAEQVAFEHFSSTLRHSQAEERIQANRMRQWTVGFSLAAGLIGLVLHLYDSPT
;
A
#
# COMPACT_ATOMS: atom_id res chain seq x y z
N MET A 1 72.08 -13.32 -38.30
CA MET A 1 72.04 -12.94 -36.87
C MET A 1 70.77 -12.13 -36.61
N LEU A 2 69.77 -12.69 -35.91
CA LEU A 2 68.71 -11.95 -35.21
C LEU A 2 68.31 -12.77 -33.95
N PRO A 3 68.11 -12.15 -32.78
CA PRO A 3 68.29 -12.80 -31.47
C PRO A 3 67.04 -13.50 -30.88
N ASN A 4 67.31 -14.58 -30.15
CA ASN A 4 66.42 -15.54 -29.49
C ASN A 4 65.66 -15.01 -28.23
N LYS A 5 65.17 -13.76 -28.23
CA LYS A 5 64.55 -13.13 -27.03
C LYS A 5 63.03 -13.29 -26.91
N THR A 6 62.33 -13.79 -27.93
CA THR A 6 60.85 -13.87 -27.95
C THR A 6 60.27 -15.11 -27.27
N LYS A 7 61.03 -16.22 -27.17
CA LYS A 7 60.52 -17.48 -26.57
C LYS A 7 60.46 -17.48 -25.04
N SER A 8 61.20 -16.59 -24.37
CA SER A 8 61.20 -16.49 -22.90
C SER A 8 60.01 -15.71 -22.35
N LEU A 9 59.50 -14.73 -23.10
CA LEU A 9 58.39 -13.89 -22.65
C LEU A 9 57.07 -14.65 -22.71
N VAL A 10 56.84 -15.44 -23.77
CA VAL A 10 55.62 -16.28 -23.90
C VAL A 10 55.53 -17.35 -22.81
N LYS A 11 56.67 -17.87 -22.35
CA LYS A 11 56.72 -18.89 -21.29
C LYS A 11 56.39 -18.33 -19.90
N ASN A 12 56.67 -17.06 -19.65
CA ASN A 12 56.29 -16.35 -18.42
C ASN A 12 54.84 -15.84 -18.45
N LEU A 13 54.25 -15.60 -19.63
CA LEU A 13 52.82 -15.28 -19.75
C LEU A 13 51.92 -16.49 -19.46
N MET A 14 52.38 -17.71 -19.76
CA MET A 14 51.63 -18.95 -19.49
C MET A 14 51.71 -19.44 -18.04
N ASN A 15 52.57 -18.81 -17.22
CA ASN A 15 52.77 -19.12 -15.80
C ASN A 15 52.42 -17.91 -14.91
N TYR A 16 51.43 -17.10 -15.32
CA TYR A 16 50.81 -16.13 -14.43
C TYR A 16 50.13 -16.90 -13.29
N PRO A 17 50.55 -16.70 -12.04
CA PRO A 17 50.57 -17.78 -11.09
C PRO A 17 49.16 -18.12 -10.65
N THR A 18 48.88 -19.42 -10.71
CA THR A 18 47.74 -20.13 -10.13
C THR A 18 47.37 -19.64 -8.74
N VAL A 19 48.32 -19.07 -7.98
CA VAL A 19 48.15 -18.42 -6.67
C VAL A 19 47.17 -17.24 -6.68
N ILE A 20 47.15 -16.41 -7.73
CA ILE A 20 46.18 -15.30 -7.82
C ILE A 20 44.79 -15.86 -8.07
N LYS A 21 44.68 -16.87 -8.95
CA LYS A 21 43.43 -17.61 -9.18
C LYS A 21 42.98 -18.32 -7.90
N GLN A 22 43.89 -18.97 -7.16
CA GLN A 22 43.61 -19.64 -5.89
C GLN A 22 43.13 -18.63 -4.85
N SER A 23 43.80 -17.48 -4.70
CA SER A 23 43.38 -16.45 -3.74
C SER A 23 42.04 -15.81 -4.12
N ALA A 24 41.75 -15.68 -5.41
CA ALA A 24 40.45 -15.22 -5.90
C ALA A 24 39.36 -16.26 -5.66
N ILE A 25 39.66 -17.55 -5.84
CA ILE A 25 38.77 -18.67 -5.56
C ILE A 25 38.53 -18.81 -4.05
N ASP A 26 39.56 -18.72 -3.22
CA ASP A 26 39.48 -18.76 -1.75
C ASP A 26 38.68 -17.56 -1.22
N SER A 27 38.85 -16.38 -1.83
CA SER A 27 38.04 -15.20 -1.50
C SER A 27 36.58 -15.36 -1.94
N TYR A 28 36.33 -16.03 -3.07
CA TYR A 28 34.99 -16.33 -3.57
C TYR A 28 34.28 -17.40 -2.73
N GLU A 29 35.00 -18.43 -2.28
CA GLU A 29 34.50 -19.43 -1.33
C GLU A 29 34.24 -18.82 0.05
N LYS A 30 35.12 -17.93 0.52
CA LYS A 30 34.93 -17.19 1.78
C LYS A 30 33.70 -16.27 1.70
N LEU A 31 33.49 -15.58 0.57
CA LEU A 31 32.30 -14.78 0.32
C LEU A 31 31.04 -15.65 0.25
N LYS A 32 31.08 -16.81 -0.41
CA LYS A 32 29.96 -17.76 -0.49
C LYS A 32 29.60 -18.36 0.88
N SER A 33 30.58 -18.56 1.76
CA SER A 33 30.39 -19.04 3.13
C SER A 33 30.00 -17.93 4.12
N MET A 34 30.08 -16.66 3.72
CA MET A 34 29.72 -15.54 4.56
C MET A 34 28.20 -15.51 4.70
N ASP A 35 27.71 -15.45 5.94
CA ASP A 35 26.29 -15.54 6.24
C ASP A 35 25.56 -14.29 5.71
N TYR A 36 25.01 -14.40 4.50
CA TYR A 36 24.27 -13.33 3.83
C TYR A 36 23.03 -12.90 4.62
N ARG A 37 22.62 -13.65 5.66
CA ARG A 37 21.54 -13.26 6.57
C ARG A 37 21.78 -11.90 7.20
N SER A 38 22.98 -11.59 7.69
CA SER A 38 23.18 -10.30 8.38
C SER A 38 23.06 -9.13 7.40
N VAL A 39 23.54 -9.29 6.17
CA VAL A 39 23.45 -8.28 5.11
C VAL A 39 22.02 -8.18 4.60
N TYR A 40 21.30 -9.29 4.53
CA TYR A 40 19.88 -9.34 4.19
C TYR A 40 19.00 -8.74 5.29
N GLU A 41 19.27 -9.00 6.57
CA GLU A 41 18.56 -8.43 7.72
C GLU A 41 18.81 -6.93 7.84
N VAL A 42 20.05 -6.48 7.60
CA VAL A 42 20.36 -5.05 7.53
C VAL A 42 19.71 -4.42 6.30
N TYR A 43 19.70 -5.10 5.14
CA TYR A 43 18.99 -4.64 3.95
C TYR A 43 17.48 -4.57 4.16
N ASP A 44 16.87 -5.55 4.84
CA ASP A 44 15.44 -5.64 5.11
C ASP A 44 15.01 -4.58 6.16
N HIS A 45 15.81 -4.42 7.23
CA HIS A 45 15.63 -3.37 8.23
C HIS A 45 15.83 -1.96 7.63
N PHE A 46 16.68 -1.81 6.61
CA PHE A 46 16.97 -0.50 6.03
C PHE A 46 16.05 -0.13 4.86
N THR A 47 15.73 -1.08 3.98
CA THR A 47 14.80 -0.85 2.86
C THR A 47 13.37 -0.71 3.33
N GLY A 48 13.02 -1.29 4.49
CA GLY A 48 11.70 -1.10 5.08
C GLY A 48 10.57 -1.68 4.24
N LEU A 49 10.85 -2.65 3.36
CA LEU A 49 9.86 -3.34 2.54
C LEU A 49 8.75 -3.95 3.40
N ASP A 50 9.11 -4.50 4.56
CA ASP A 50 8.15 -5.06 5.50
C ASP A 50 7.31 -3.96 6.19
N ARG A 51 7.91 -2.80 6.47
CA ARG A 51 7.20 -1.63 6.98
C ARG A 51 6.20 -1.09 5.94
N VAL A 52 6.62 -0.91 4.69
CA VAL A 52 5.75 -0.48 3.57
C VAL A 52 4.63 -1.47 3.33
N ARG A 53 4.91 -2.78 3.34
CA ARG A 53 3.89 -3.83 3.23
C ARG A 53 2.92 -3.78 4.42
N SER A 54 3.41 -3.62 5.64
CA SER A 54 2.55 -3.52 6.84
C SER A 54 1.63 -2.29 6.82
N LEU A 55 2.13 -1.15 6.32
CA LEU A 55 1.34 0.08 6.17
C LEU A 55 0.26 -0.09 5.11
N HIS A 56 0.58 -0.67 3.95
CA HIS A 56 -0.43 -0.95 2.93
C HIS A 56 -1.48 -1.97 3.39
N VAL A 57 -1.09 -2.95 4.21
CA VAL A 57 -2.05 -3.89 4.83
C VAL A 57 -2.98 -3.14 5.80
N GLY A 58 -2.45 -2.26 6.65
CA GLY A 58 -3.25 -1.45 7.57
C GLY A 58 -4.20 -0.47 6.86
N VAL A 59 -3.73 0.17 5.78
CA VAL A 59 -4.56 1.04 4.94
C VAL A 59 -5.66 0.24 4.24
N ALA A 60 -5.34 -0.94 3.70
CA ALA A 60 -6.33 -1.80 3.04
C ALA A 60 -7.39 -2.33 4.02
N GLU A 61 -7.02 -2.61 5.27
CA GLU A 61 -7.97 -3.00 6.31
C GLU A 61 -8.88 -1.83 6.71
N ALA A 62 -8.32 -0.64 6.91
CA ALA A 62 -9.09 0.57 7.19
C ALA A 62 -10.03 0.93 6.02
N GLU A 63 -9.58 0.76 4.77
CA GLU A 63 -10.39 0.94 3.56
C GLU A 63 -11.56 -0.04 3.53
N ARG A 64 -11.33 -1.34 3.77
CA ARG A 64 -12.40 -2.34 3.83
C ARG A 64 -13.47 -1.98 4.87
N ASN A 65 -13.05 -1.53 6.04
CA ASN A 65 -13.97 -1.11 7.10
C ASN A 65 -14.79 0.12 6.66
N PHE A 66 -14.15 1.12 6.06
CA PHE A 66 -14.84 2.28 5.50
C PHE A 66 -15.85 1.90 4.40
N VAL A 67 -15.46 1.03 3.46
CA VAL A 67 -16.35 0.55 2.39
C VAL A 67 -17.55 -0.20 2.96
N GLN A 68 -17.33 -1.04 3.98
CA GLN A 68 -18.41 -1.75 4.66
C GLN A 68 -19.42 -0.78 5.29
N LYS A 69 -18.93 0.28 5.97
CA LYS A 69 -19.80 1.32 6.55
C LYS A 69 -20.54 2.13 5.49
N GLN A 70 -19.92 2.35 4.33
CA GLN A 70 -20.58 3.00 3.20
C GLN A 70 -21.70 2.15 2.59
N ILE A 71 -21.54 0.82 2.53
CA ILE A 71 -22.59 -0.11 2.10
C ILE A 71 -23.75 -0.08 3.10
N GLU A 72 -23.47 -0.11 4.40
CA GLU A 72 -24.48 0.03 5.47
C GLU A 72 -25.27 1.33 5.32
N ARG A 73 -24.60 2.47 5.10
CA ARG A 73 -25.28 3.76 4.84
C ARG A 73 -26.21 3.66 3.64
N ARG A 74 -25.74 3.14 2.50
CA ARG A 74 -26.56 3.01 1.28
C ARG A 74 -27.79 2.14 1.51
N SER A 75 -27.65 1.06 2.28
CA SER A 75 -28.77 0.19 2.66
C SER A 75 -29.81 0.96 3.50
N CYS A 76 -29.37 1.71 4.52
CA CYS A 76 -30.25 2.55 5.33
C CYS A 76 -30.92 3.65 4.51
N GLN A 77 -30.20 4.31 3.60
CA GLN A 77 -30.77 5.32 2.70
C GLN A 77 -31.85 4.73 1.79
N MET A 78 -31.61 3.54 1.23
CA MET A 78 -32.60 2.85 0.41
C MET A 78 -33.87 2.53 1.21
N LYS A 79 -33.73 2.10 2.46
CA LYS A 79 -34.86 1.83 3.36
C LYS A 79 -35.67 3.09 3.67
N VAL A 80 -35.01 4.22 3.92
CA VAL A 80 -35.67 5.52 4.12
C VAL A 80 -36.46 5.91 2.86
N PHE A 81 -35.85 5.77 1.68
CA PHE A 81 -36.50 6.09 0.40
C PHE A 81 -37.74 5.22 0.15
N GLN A 82 -37.67 3.91 0.40
CA GLN A 82 -38.81 3.00 0.28
C GLN A 82 -39.97 3.39 1.21
N LEU A 83 -39.66 3.79 2.44
CA LEU A 83 -40.68 4.24 3.40
C LEU A 83 -41.29 5.60 2.99
N GLU A 84 -40.51 6.51 2.40
CA GLU A 84 -41.06 7.75 1.83
C GLU A 84 -41.99 7.48 0.66
N GLU A 85 -41.63 6.55 -0.23
CA GLU A 85 -42.46 6.16 -1.36
C GLU A 85 -43.77 5.52 -0.89
N ALA A 86 -43.70 4.59 0.06
CA ALA A 86 -44.88 3.96 0.66
C ALA A 86 -45.80 5.00 1.31
N ARG A 87 -45.22 5.94 2.08
CA ARG A 87 -45.97 7.03 2.70
C ARG A 87 -46.62 7.95 1.67
N ASN A 88 -45.93 8.25 0.57
CA ASN A 88 -46.49 9.04 -0.52
C ASN A 88 -47.65 8.32 -1.22
N ARG A 89 -47.54 7.01 -1.44
CA ARG A 89 -48.62 6.19 -2.01
C ARG A 89 -49.88 6.24 -1.16
N ILE A 90 -49.76 6.09 0.16
CA ILE A 90 -50.92 6.18 1.08
C ILE A 90 -51.50 7.60 1.09
N ASN A 91 -50.66 8.64 1.07
CA ASN A 91 -51.15 10.03 0.98
C ASN A 91 -52.00 10.27 -0.29
N VAL A 92 -51.54 9.76 -1.44
CA VAL A 92 -52.31 9.86 -2.70
C VAL A 92 -53.63 9.10 -2.60
N GLN A 93 -53.64 7.91 -1.99
CA GLN A 93 -54.87 7.16 -1.75
C GLN A 93 -55.82 7.90 -0.81
N LEU A 94 -55.29 8.49 0.26
CA LEU A 94 -56.06 9.23 1.25
C LEU A 94 -56.74 10.48 0.66
N ASP A 95 -56.09 11.15 -0.29
CA ASP A 95 -56.65 12.32 -0.98
C ASP A 95 -57.86 11.96 -1.87
N SER A 96 -57.89 10.71 -2.37
CA SER A 96 -59.00 10.20 -3.19
C SER A 96 -60.19 9.64 -2.40
N VAL A 97 -60.00 9.28 -1.12
CA VAL A 97 -61.03 8.68 -0.28
C VAL A 97 -61.79 9.77 0.48
N LYS A 98 -63.12 9.71 0.46
CA LYS A 98 -63.96 10.65 1.24
C LYS A 98 -63.80 10.38 2.74
N ARG A 99 -63.76 11.45 3.54
CA ARG A 99 -63.65 11.39 5.01
C ARG A 99 -64.76 10.60 5.71
N SER A 100 -65.90 10.39 5.07
CA SER A 100 -67.04 9.64 5.60
C SER A 100 -66.95 8.12 5.40
N ASP A 101 -65.94 7.64 4.67
CA ASP A 101 -65.71 6.21 4.44
C ASP A 101 -64.94 5.60 5.63
N GLU A 102 -65.33 4.41 6.10
CA GLU A 102 -64.62 3.68 7.16
C GLU A 102 -63.16 3.40 6.80
N ASN A 103 -62.84 3.32 5.50
CA ASN A 103 -61.48 3.11 5.02
C ASN A 103 -60.55 4.31 5.30
N PHE A 104 -61.09 5.52 5.45
CA PHE A 104 -60.29 6.71 5.74
C PHE A 104 -59.50 6.56 7.05
N LEU A 105 -60.15 6.07 8.11
CA LEU A 105 -59.52 5.93 9.42
C LEU A 105 -58.39 4.88 9.41
N LYS A 106 -58.58 3.80 8.63
CA LYS A 106 -57.58 2.75 8.45
C LYS A 106 -56.34 3.29 7.74
N LEU A 107 -56.51 4.02 6.63
CA LEU A 107 -55.41 4.64 5.90
C LEU A 107 -54.66 5.68 6.73
N VAL A 108 -55.36 6.49 7.54
CA VAL A 108 -54.70 7.46 8.45
C VAL A 108 -53.85 6.75 9.50
N THR A 109 -54.35 5.64 10.05
CA THR A 109 -53.60 4.84 11.03
C THR A 109 -52.33 4.26 10.39
N GLU A 110 -52.46 3.68 9.19
CA GLU A 110 -51.34 3.14 8.43
C GLU A 110 -50.30 4.21 8.06
N LEU A 111 -50.77 5.40 7.66
CA LEU A 111 -49.92 6.55 7.39
C LEU A 111 -49.12 6.98 8.63
N HIS A 112 -49.77 7.03 9.79
CA HIS A 112 -49.10 7.37 11.04
C HIS A 112 -48.04 6.33 11.42
N ASP A 113 -48.35 5.04 11.25
CA ASP A 113 -47.38 3.96 11.49
C ASP A 113 -46.20 4.01 10.52
N LEU A 114 -46.42 4.27 9.23
CA LEU A 114 -45.35 4.49 8.25
C LEU A 114 -44.51 5.72 8.60
N SER A 115 -45.13 6.82 9.04
CA SER A 115 -44.42 8.02 9.48
C SER A 115 -43.51 7.73 10.68
N ARG A 116 -43.99 6.94 11.64
CA ARG A 116 -43.19 6.49 12.79
C ARG A 116 -42.03 5.59 12.37
N GLN A 117 -42.25 4.67 11.44
CA GLN A 117 -41.19 3.82 10.89
C GLN A 117 -40.16 4.62 10.11
N HIS A 118 -40.60 5.61 9.33
CA HIS A 118 -39.74 6.50 8.58
C HIS A 118 -38.86 7.35 9.49
N GLN A 119 -39.41 7.92 10.57
CA GLN A 119 -38.62 8.66 11.56
C GLN A 119 -37.55 7.76 12.19
N ARG A 120 -37.90 6.54 12.61
CA ARG A 120 -36.93 5.57 13.15
C ARG A 120 -35.84 5.21 12.14
N ALA A 121 -36.20 5.04 10.86
CA ALA A 121 -35.24 4.73 9.81
C ALA A 121 -34.31 5.91 9.53
N ARG A 122 -34.80 7.16 9.65
CA ARG A 122 -33.97 8.37 9.61
C ARG A 122 -33.01 8.46 10.78
N ASP A 123 -33.48 8.22 12.00
CA ASP A 123 -32.62 8.24 13.19
C ASP A 123 -31.50 7.17 13.07
N GLN A 124 -31.84 5.98 12.55
CA GLN A 124 -30.88 4.93 12.23
C GLN A 124 -29.88 5.38 11.16
N LEU A 125 -30.35 6.01 10.07
CA LEU A 125 -29.46 6.53 9.02
C LEU A 125 -28.46 7.54 9.58
N THR A 126 -28.91 8.50 10.40
CA THR A 126 -28.03 9.48 11.05
C THR A 126 -26.97 8.81 11.92
N SER A 127 -27.34 7.75 12.67
CA SER A 127 -26.38 7.00 13.47
C SER A 127 -25.32 6.29 12.62
N VAL A 128 -25.70 5.76 11.46
CA VAL A 128 -24.80 5.08 10.53
C VAL A 128 -23.91 6.09 9.79
N GLU A 129 -24.43 7.26 9.45
CA GLU A 129 -23.66 8.37 8.85
C GLU A 129 -22.57 8.88 9.80
N LEU A 130 -22.88 9.02 11.09
CA LEU A 130 -21.87 9.35 12.11
C LEU A 130 -20.80 8.26 12.21
N ALA A 131 -21.19 6.99 12.17
CA ALA A 131 -20.25 5.87 12.20
C ALA A 131 -19.35 5.83 10.94
N GLU A 132 -19.90 6.12 9.75
CA GLU A 132 -19.11 6.25 8.51
C GLU A 132 -18.12 7.42 8.61
N GLN A 133 -18.55 8.56 9.16
CA GLN A 133 -17.67 9.72 9.34
C GLN A 133 -16.47 9.39 10.24
N VAL A 134 -16.71 8.74 11.38
CA VAL A 134 -15.62 8.30 12.28
C VAL A 134 -14.68 7.31 11.59
N ALA A 135 -15.24 6.35 10.82
CA ALA A 135 -14.43 5.42 10.04
C ALA A 135 -13.61 6.13 8.94
N PHE A 136 -14.16 7.16 8.31
CA PHE A 136 -13.47 7.97 7.32
C PHE A 136 -12.36 8.83 7.94
N GLU A 137 -12.57 9.40 9.13
CA GLU A 137 -11.54 10.14 9.86
C GLU A 137 -10.37 9.22 10.23
N HIS A 138 -10.65 7.99 10.68
CA HIS A 138 -9.63 6.98 10.96
C HIS A 138 -8.88 6.54 9.69
N PHE A 139 -9.61 6.27 8.60
CA PHE A 139 -9.01 5.90 7.32
C PHE A 139 -8.15 7.04 6.76
N SER A 140 -8.66 8.26 6.71
CA SER A 140 -7.96 9.41 6.15
C SER A 140 -6.75 9.85 6.97
N SER A 141 -6.78 9.71 8.29
CA SER A 141 -5.60 9.93 9.15
C SER A 141 -4.52 8.87 8.91
N THR A 142 -4.90 7.60 8.84
CA THR A 142 -3.99 6.48 8.52
C THR A 142 -3.38 6.65 7.12
N LEU A 143 -4.19 7.03 6.14
CA LEU A 143 -3.77 7.29 4.76
C LEU A 143 -2.81 8.50 4.67
N ARG A 144 -3.10 9.59 5.39
CA ARG A 144 -2.19 10.74 5.45
C ARG A 144 -0.86 10.36 6.12
N HIS A 145 -0.90 9.52 7.14
CA HIS A 145 0.30 9.04 7.82
C HIS A 145 1.15 8.16 6.88
N SER A 146 0.53 7.23 6.15
CA SER A 146 1.24 6.39 5.17
C SER A 146 1.83 7.24 4.03
N GLN A 147 1.08 8.23 3.52
CA GLN A 147 1.56 9.15 2.49
C GLN A 147 2.69 10.08 2.99
N ALA A 148 2.68 10.45 4.27
CA ALA A 148 3.77 11.23 4.88
C ALA A 148 5.04 10.37 5.02
N GLU A 149 4.92 9.10 5.39
CA GLU A 149 6.03 8.16 5.44
C GLU A 149 6.60 7.85 4.03
N GLU A 150 5.77 7.76 3.00
CA GLU A 150 6.21 7.63 1.59
C GLU A 150 7.11 8.82 1.15
N ARG A 151 6.78 10.05 1.58
CA ARG A 151 7.61 11.24 1.27
C ARG A 151 8.96 11.24 1.99
N ILE A 152 9.00 10.70 3.22
CA ILE A 152 10.25 10.55 3.98
C ILE A 152 11.13 9.46 3.35
N GLN A 153 10.54 8.41 2.79
CA GLN A 153 11.25 7.33 2.10
C GLN A 153 11.79 7.72 0.71
N ALA A 154 11.09 8.55 -0.06
CA ALA A 154 11.60 9.09 -1.32
C ALA A 154 12.92 9.87 -1.13
N ASN A 155 13.04 10.62 -0.02
CA ASN A 155 14.29 11.28 0.34
C ASN A 155 15.40 10.30 0.76
N ARG A 156 15.03 9.17 1.39
CA ARG A 156 15.99 8.13 1.79
C ARG A 156 16.54 7.39 0.56
N MET A 157 15.70 7.02 -0.42
CA MET A 157 16.14 6.43 -1.70
C MET A 157 17.09 7.35 -2.47
N ARG A 158 16.85 8.67 -2.43
CA ARG A 158 17.73 9.67 -3.06
C ARG A 158 19.14 9.68 -2.43
N GLN A 159 19.23 9.49 -1.11
CA GLN A 159 20.53 9.38 -0.41
C GLN A 159 21.25 8.07 -0.77
N TRP A 160 20.51 6.98 -1.03
CA TRP A 160 21.08 5.71 -1.47
C TRP A 160 21.66 5.76 -2.88
N THR A 161 20.98 6.38 -3.85
CA THR A 161 21.54 6.53 -5.21
C THR A 161 22.85 7.31 -5.20
N VAL A 162 22.95 8.34 -4.35
CA VAL A 162 24.20 9.09 -4.15
C VAL A 162 25.29 8.21 -3.53
N GLY A 163 24.95 7.40 -2.53
CA GLY A 163 25.89 6.44 -1.91
C GLY A 163 26.38 5.37 -2.89
N PHE A 164 25.49 4.75 -3.66
CA PHE A 164 25.84 3.77 -4.71
C PHE A 164 26.66 4.39 -5.84
N SER A 165 26.37 5.63 -6.24
CA SER A 165 27.17 6.36 -7.22
C SER A 165 28.60 6.60 -6.72
N LEU A 166 28.76 6.95 -5.44
CA LEU A 166 30.06 7.16 -4.83
C LEU A 166 30.86 5.84 -4.76
N ALA A 167 30.22 4.75 -4.33
CA ALA A 167 30.83 3.43 -4.27
C ALA A 167 31.22 2.91 -5.67
N ALA A 168 30.33 3.06 -6.66
CA ALA A 168 30.60 2.70 -8.04
C ALA A 168 31.73 3.54 -8.66
N GLY A 169 31.81 4.83 -8.31
CA GLY A 169 32.92 5.70 -8.71
C GLY A 169 34.26 5.24 -8.15
N LEU A 170 34.31 4.84 -6.87
CA LEU A 170 35.52 4.31 -6.25
C LEU A 170 35.96 2.97 -6.87
N ILE A 171 35.00 2.06 -7.12
CA ILE A 171 35.27 0.78 -7.79
C ILE A 171 35.77 1.02 -9.22
N GLY A 172 35.13 1.95 -9.95
CA GLY A 172 35.53 2.33 -11.30
C GLY A 172 36.93 2.96 -11.35
N LEU A 173 37.29 3.78 -10.36
CA LEU A 173 38.62 4.38 -10.25
C LEU A 173 39.68 3.31 -9.97
N VAL A 174 39.43 2.37 -9.06
CA VAL A 174 40.35 1.25 -8.78
C VAL A 174 40.53 0.37 -10.02
N LEU A 175 39.45 0.08 -10.75
CA LEU A 175 39.50 -0.68 -11.99
C LEU A 175 40.27 0.06 -13.10
N HIS A 176 40.05 1.37 -13.24
CA HIS A 176 40.76 2.22 -14.20
C HIS A 176 42.25 2.37 -13.88
N LEU A 177 42.62 2.44 -12.60
CA LEU A 177 44.03 2.45 -12.18
C LEU A 177 44.72 1.10 -12.43
N TYR A 178 43.96 -0.01 -12.38
CA TYR A 178 44.48 -1.34 -12.69
C TYR A 178 44.67 -1.56 -14.21
N ASP A 179 43.86 -0.89 -15.04
CA ASP A 179 43.91 -0.99 -16.51
C ASP A 179 44.88 0.02 -17.17
N SER A 180 45.51 0.91 -16.40
CA SER A 180 46.52 1.84 -16.93
C SER A 180 47.85 1.12 -17.21
N PRO A 181 48.27 0.94 -18.47
CA PRO A 181 49.55 0.34 -18.79
C PRO A 181 50.66 1.37 -18.55
N THR A 182 51.59 1.06 -17.65
CA THR A 182 52.93 1.69 -17.64
C THR A 182 53.74 1.23 -18.83
#